data_AF-A0A941PM27-F1
#
_entry.id   AF-A0A941PM27-F1
#
_cell.length_a   1.000
_cell.length_b   1.000
_cell.length_c   1.000
_cell.angle_alpha   90.00
_cell.angle_beta   90.00
_cell.angle_gamma   90.00
#
_symmetry.space_group_name_H-M   'P 1'
#
loop_
_entity.id
_entity.type
_entity.pdbx_description
1 polymer ?
#
loop_
_entity_poly.entity_id
_entity_poly.type
_entity_poly.pdbx_seq_one_letter_code
_entity_poly.pdbx_strand_id
1 'polypeptide(L)'
;MRFTPARDSEENHDMAQTGAQDSTNIQDQRETFHGFLVAALWIGSHLAQWVALLTLAFAINDGWWSGWLAFVVIGIGVGVGFRMSGAYWAAQVAQWVLLGLGGLIVPVIAHMVG
;
A
#
# COMPACT_ATOMS: atom_id res chain seq x y z
N MET A 1 -22.66 61.57 15.75
CA MET A 1 -22.88 60.15 15.43
C MET A 1 -21.69 59.67 14.62
N ARG A 2 -20.82 58.84 15.20
CA ARG A 2 -19.64 58.30 14.52
C ARG A 2 -20.00 56.90 14.06
N PHE A 3 -20.33 56.76 12.78
CA PHE A 3 -20.46 55.44 12.15
C PHE A 3 -19.05 54.87 12.07
N THR A 4 -18.78 53.77 12.76
CA THR A 4 -17.54 52.98 12.62
C THR A 4 -17.85 51.71 11.83
N PRO A 5 -17.82 51.77 10.48
CA PRO A 5 -18.15 50.62 9.62
C PRO A 5 -17.02 49.59 9.44
N ALA A 6 -15.85 49.77 10.08
CA ALA A 6 -14.66 48.95 9.80
C ALA A 6 -14.65 47.58 10.53
N ARG A 7 -15.19 47.52 11.75
CA ARG A 7 -15.05 46.36 12.65
C ARG A 7 -15.78 45.11 12.11
N ASP A 8 -16.93 45.31 11.49
CA ASP A 8 -17.79 44.23 11.01
C ASP A 8 -17.22 43.57 9.74
N SER A 9 -16.44 44.33 8.96
CA SER A 9 -15.75 43.83 7.77
C SER A 9 -14.49 43.02 8.11
N GLU A 10 -13.69 43.46 9.08
CA GLU A 10 -12.54 42.69 9.59
C GLU A 10 -12.99 41.38 10.23
N GLU A 11 -14.07 41.39 11.03
CA GLU A 11 -14.59 40.17 11.67
C GLU A 11 -15.10 39.15 10.63
N ASN A 12 -15.78 39.60 9.57
CA ASN A 12 -16.21 38.72 8.48
C ASN A 12 -15.01 38.18 7.66
N HIS A 13 -13.97 38.99 7.45
CA HIS A 13 -12.74 38.54 6.80
C HIS A 13 -11.99 37.53 7.66
N ASP A 14 -11.84 37.76 8.97
CA ASP A 14 -11.20 36.85 9.90
C ASP A 14 -11.99 35.53 10.03
N MET A 15 -13.32 35.57 10.10
CA MET A 15 -14.14 34.36 10.13
C MET A 15 -14.09 33.57 8.82
N ALA A 16 -14.08 34.26 7.66
CA ALA A 16 -13.94 33.61 6.36
C ALA A 16 -12.54 32.99 6.17
N GLN A 17 -11.50 33.69 6.62
CA GLN A 17 -10.11 33.24 6.51
C GLN A 17 -9.83 32.09 7.49
N THR A 18 -10.38 32.13 8.71
CA THR A 18 -10.29 31.03 9.69
C THR A 18 -11.03 29.78 9.20
N GLY A 19 -12.25 29.93 8.65
CA GLY A 19 -13.00 28.79 8.09
C GLY A 19 -12.36 28.18 6.84
N ALA A 20 -11.76 29.00 5.98
CA ALA A 20 -11.00 28.51 4.82
C ALA A 20 -9.70 27.81 5.25
N GLN A 21 -9.03 28.32 6.28
CA GLN A 21 -7.77 27.74 6.77
C GLN A 21 -7.98 26.43 7.53
N ASP A 22 -9.05 26.31 8.32
CA ASP A 22 -9.40 25.07 9.02
C ASP A 22 -9.83 23.96 8.05
N SER A 23 -10.66 24.28 7.06
CA SER A 23 -11.11 23.30 6.06
C SER A 23 -9.96 22.75 5.19
N THR A 24 -8.99 23.60 4.84
CA THR A 24 -7.80 23.20 4.09
C THR A 24 -6.88 22.30 4.94
N ASN A 25 -6.62 22.65 6.20
CA ASN A 25 -5.76 21.87 7.09
C ASN A 25 -6.32 20.46 7.40
N ILE A 26 -7.64 20.35 7.59
CA ILE A 26 -8.30 19.05 7.83
C ILE A 26 -8.23 18.16 6.58
N GLN A 27 -8.37 18.74 5.39
CA GLN A 27 -8.27 17.99 4.13
C GLN A 27 -6.86 17.44 3.91
N ASP A 28 -5.83 18.25 4.14
CA ASP A 28 -4.42 17.84 4.00
C ASP A 28 -4.02 16.76 5.00
N GLN A 29 -4.49 16.88 6.25
CA GLN A 29 -4.28 15.84 7.27
C GLN A 29 -4.96 14.53 6.89
N ARG A 30 -6.19 14.59 6.36
CA ARG A 30 -6.92 13.41 5.91
C ARG A 30 -6.23 12.73 4.73
N GLU A 31 -5.71 13.50 3.79
CA GLU A 31 -4.94 12.97 2.66
C GLU A 31 -3.63 12.32 3.12
N THR A 32 -2.90 12.97 4.04
CA THR A 32 -1.68 12.42 4.63
C THR A 32 -1.94 11.11 5.36
N PHE A 33 -2.99 11.07 6.19
CA PHE A 33 -3.38 9.86 6.91
C PHE A 33 -3.81 8.75 5.96
N HIS A 34 -4.56 9.08 4.90
CA HIS A 34 -4.91 8.11 3.87
C HIS A 34 -3.67 7.54 3.17
N GLY A 35 -2.71 8.40 2.80
CA GLY A 35 -1.43 7.99 2.23
C GLY A 35 -0.66 7.06 3.16
N PHE A 36 -0.61 7.36 4.45
CA PHE A 36 0.01 6.50 5.46
C PHE A 36 -0.67 5.13 5.52
N LEU A 37 -2.01 5.06 5.56
CA LEU A 37 -2.74 3.80 5.59
C LEU A 37 -2.49 2.96 4.33
N VAL A 38 -2.49 3.58 3.15
CA VAL A 38 -2.21 2.88 1.88
C VAL A 38 -0.78 2.35 1.88
N ALA A 39 0.20 3.13 2.33
CA ALA A 39 1.60 2.69 2.42
C ALA A 39 1.76 1.53 3.42
N ALA A 40 1.12 1.61 4.59
CA ALA A 40 1.13 0.55 5.59
C ALA A 40 0.48 -0.74 5.05
N LEU A 41 -0.65 -0.65 4.35
CA LEU A 41 -1.27 -1.79 3.66
C LEU A 41 -0.33 -2.38 2.59
N TRP A 42 0.36 -1.52 1.84
CA TRP A 42 1.32 -1.94 0.82
C TRP A 42 2.43 -2.79 1.43
N ILE A 43 3.11 -2.27 2.46
CA ILE A 43 4.24 -2.96 3.12
C ILE A 43 3.75 -4.20 3.86
N GLY A 44 2.64 -4.08 4.61
CA GLY A 44 2.05 -5.19 5.37
C GLY A 44 1.63 -6.35 4.48
N SER A 45 1.04 -6.05 3.32
CA SER A 45 0.71 -7.06 2.30
C SER A 45 1.95 -7.84 1.86
N HIS A 46 3.03 -7.14 1.54
CA HIS A 46 4.26 -7.79 1.08
C HIS A 46 4.88 -8.66 2.17
N LEU A 47 4.93 -8.16 3.41
CA LEU A 47 5.42 -8.93 4.55
C LEU A 47 4.62 -10.22 4.75
N ALA A 48 3.28 -10.13 4.73
CA ALA A 48 2.42 -11.29 4.89
C ALA A 48 2.66 -12.34 3.78
N GLN A 49 2.80 -11.89 2.53
CA GLN A 49 3.10 -12.77 1.40
C GLN A 49 4.46 -13.45 1.56
N TRP A 50 5.52 -12.71 1.92
CA TRP A 50 6.86 -13.27 2.13
C TRP A 50 6.90 -14.28 3.27
N VAL A 51 6.23 -13.99 4.39
CA VAL A 51 6.10 -14.93 5.50
C VAL A 51 5.43 -16.22 5.02
N ALA A 52 4.29 -16.12 4.33
CA ALA A 52 3.58 -17.30 3.82
C ALA A 52 4.45 -18.15 2.86
N LEU A 53 5.14 -17.50 1.91
CA LEU A 53 6.04 -18.18 0.98
C LEU A 53 7.14 -18.93 1.73
N LEU A 54 7.87 -18.27 2.62
CA LEU A 54 8.99 -18.87 3.33
C LEU A 54 8.54 -19.96 4.30
N THR A 55 7.38 -19.78 4.94
CA THR A 55 6.79 -20.78 5.82
C THR A 55 6.44 -22.05 5.06
N LEU A 56 5.70 -21.95 3.95
CA LEU A 56 5.29 -23.12 3.19
C LEU A 56 6.48 -23.78 2.48
N ALA A 57 7.35 -22.97 1.86
CA ALA A 57 8.49 -23.49 1.11
C ALA A 57 9.52 -24.17 2.00
N PHE A 58 9.83 -23.60 3.17
CA PHE A 58 10.96 -24.04 4.00
C PHE A 58 10.57 -24.53 5.39
N ALA A 59 9.70 -23.82 6.11
CA ALA A 59 9.37 -24.20 7.47
C ALA A 59 8.50 -25.47 7.55
N ILE A 60 7.57 -25.63 6.60
CA ILE A 60 6.68 -26.79 6.49
C ILE A 60 7.18 -27.78 5.44
N ASN A 61 8.09 -27.36 4.55
CA ASN A 61 8.63 -28.16 3.45
C ASN A 61 7.54 -28.68 2.49
N ASP A 62 6.49 -27.88 2.28
CA ASP A 62 5.41 -28.16 1.32
C ASP A 62 5.83 -27.79 -0.12
N GLY A 63 7.02 -27.21 -0.26
CA GLY A 63 7.66 -26.93 -1.54
C GLY A 63 7.46 -25.51 -2.03
N TRP A 64 8.32 -25.11 -2.97
CA TRP A 64 8.34 -23.75 -3.51
C TRP A 64 7.01 -23.34 -4.14
N TRP A 65 6.37 -24.24 -4.87
CA TRP A 65 5.17 -23.95 -5.65
C TRP A 65 3.94 -23.71 -4.79
N SER A 66 3.79 -24.40 -3.66
CA SER A 66 2.69 -24.13 -2.73
C SER A 66 2.87 -22.79 -2.02
N GLY A 67 4.11 -22.48 -1.61
CA GLY A 67 4.45 -21.16 -1.08
C GLY A 67 4.22 -20.03 -2.09
N TRP A 68 4.60 -20.23 -3.35
CA TRP A 68 4.37 -19.26 -4.43
C TRP A 68 2.87 -19.06 -4.69
N LEU A 69 2.09 -20.13 -4.69
CA LEU A 69 0.64 -20.04 -4.85
C LEU A 69 -0.02 -19.28 -3.70
N ALA A 70 0.38 -19.56 -2.45
CA ALA A 70 -0.10 -18.82 -1.30
C ALA A 70 0.30 -17.32 -1.37
N PHE A 71 1.53 -17.02 -1.78
CA PHE A 71 2.01 -15.67 -2.02
C PHE A 71 1.08 -14.93 -3.00
N VAL A 72 0.77 -15.54 -4.15
CA VAL A 72 -0.13 -14.98 -5.17
C VAL A 72 -1.54 -14.77 -4.62
N VAL A 73 -2.11 -15.78 -3.95
CA VAL A 73 -3.48 -15.72 -3.42
C VAL A 73 -3.63 -14.60 -2.39
N ILE A 74 -2.68 -14.45 -1.47
CA ILE A 74 -2.69 -13.36 -0.47
C ILE A 74 -2.64 -12.00 -1.18
N GLY A 75 -1.75 -11.85 -2.16
CA GLY A 75 -1.64 -10.64 -2.96
C GLY A 75 -2.91 -10.25 -3.68
N ILE A 76 -3.57 -11.21 -4.32
CA ILE A 76 -4.87 -10.99 -4.95
C ILE A 76 -5.92 -10.62 -3.91
N GLY A 77 -5.97 -11.34 -2.78
CA GLY A 77 -6.93 -11.10 -1.71
C GLY A 77 -6.83 -9.68 -1.16
N VAL A 78 -5.61 -9.20 -0.87
CA VAL A 78 -5.39 -7.83 -0.41
C VAL A 78 -5.65 -6.82 -1.52
N GLY A 79 -5.13 -7.06 -2.72
CA GLY A 79 -5.28 -6.17 -3.88
C GLY A 79 -6.73 -5.90 -4.25
N VAL A 80 -7.55 -6.95 -4.29
CA VAL A 80 -8.98 -6.83 -4.57
C VAL A 80 -9.73 -6.31 -3.35
N GLY A 81 -9.47 -6.85 -2.15
CA GLY A 81 -10.19 -6.49 -0.92
C GLY A 81 -10.06 -5.02 -0.55
N PHE A 82 -8.88 -4.43 -0.75
CA PHE A 82 -8.62 -3.02 -0.46
C PHE A 82 -8.61 -2.12 -1.72
N ARG A 83 -8.93 -2.69 -2.89
CA ARG A 83 -8.99 -1.97 -4.19
C ARG A 83 -7.70 -1.20 -4.48
N MET A 84 -6.57 -1.90 -4.35
CA MET A 84 -5.24 -1.31 -4.47
C MET A 84 -4.97 -0.74 -5.87
N SER A 85 -4.10 0.27 -5.93
CA SER A 85 -3.78 1.01 -7.14
C SER A 85 -3.07 0.17 -8.21
N GLY A 86 -3.02 0.66 -9.46
CA GLY A 86 -2.30 -0.02 -10.54
C GLY A 86 -0.80 -0.25 -10.26
N ALA A 87 -0.17 0.65 -9.48
CA ALA A 87 1.23 0.50 -9.07
C ALA A 87 1.43 -0.75 -8.18
N TYR A 88 0.47 -1.06 -7.30
CA TYR A 88 0.49 -2.30 -6.52
C TYR A 88 0.48 -3.51 -7.44
N TRP A 89 -0.44 -3.54 -8.41
CA TRP A 89 -0.57 -4.66 -9.33
C TRP A 89 0.67 -4.86 -10.21
N ALA A 90 1.31 -3.77 -10.65
CA ALA A 90 2.56 -3.86 -11.38
C ALA A 90 3.67 -4.52 -10.54
N ALA A 91 3.81 -4.09 -9.27
CA ALA A 91 4.78 -4.69 -8.34
C ALA A 91 4.49 -6.17 -8.07
N GLN A 92 3.21 -6.52 -7.87
CA GLN A 92 2.77 -7.90 -7.66
C GLN A 92 3.11 -8.80 -8.85
N VAL A 93 2.73 -8.40 -10.06
CA VAL A 93 2.99 -9.20 -11.26
C VAL A 93 4.50 -9.37 -11.49
N ALA A 94 5.28 -8.30 -11.31
CA ALA A 94 6.73 -8.38 -11.41
C ALA A 94 7.33 -9.39 -10.41
N GLN A 95 6.88 -9.36 -9.15
CA GLN A 95 7.32 -10.31 -8.13
C GLN A 95 6.89 -11.74 -8.45
N TRP A 96 5.64 -11.95 -8.85
CA TRP A 96 5.13 -13.29 -9.16
C TRP A 96 5.89 -13.94 -10.30
N VAL A 97 6.17 -13.17 -11.36
CA VAL A 97 6.96 -13.64 -12.50
C VAL A 97 8.40 -13.93 -12.06
N LEU A 98 9.04 -13.02 -11.33
CA LEU A 98 10.42 -13.23 -10.87
C LEU A 98 10.55 -14.49 -10.00
N LEU A 99 9.64 -14.68 -9.05
CA LEU A 99 9.64 -15.83 -8.15
C LEU A 99 9.25 -17.12 -8.87
N GLY A 100 8.30 -17.06 -9.80
CA GLY A 100 7.92 -18.21 -10.62
C GLY A 100 9.07 -18.67 -11.52
N LEU A 101 9.77 -17.71 -12.15
CA LEU A 101 10.98 -17.99 -12.94
C LEU A 101 12.11 -18.53 -12.08
N GLY A 102 12.35 -17.96 -10.90
CA GLY A 102 13.32 -18.49 -9.94
C GLY A 102 13.05 -19.95 -9.59
N GLY A 103 11.78 -20.31 -9.36
CA GLY A 103 11.35 -21.68 -9.10
C GLY A 103 11.59 -22.66 -10.26
N LEU A 104 11.59 -22.19 -11.50
CA LEU A 104 11.87 -23.01 -12.68
C LEU A 104 13.36 -23.14 -12.96
N ILE A 105 14.11 -22.05 -12.83
CA ILE A 105 15.52 -21.97 -13.22
C ILE A 105 16.43 -22.66 -12.19
N VAL A 106 16.18 -22.46 -10.90
CA VAL A 106 17.07 -22.97 -9.84
C VAL A 106 17.23 -24.49 -9.88
N PRO A 107 16.16 -25.31 -10.03
CA PRO A 107 16.32 -26.75 -10.17
C PRO A 107 17.15 -27.13 -11.39
N VAL A 108 16.98 -26.45 -12.52
CA VAL A 108 17.75 -26.72 -13.74
C VAL A 108 19.24 -26.46 -13.52
N ILE A 109 19.60 -25.35 -12.85
CA ILE A 109 20.99 -25.05 -12.50
C ILE A 109 21.54 -26.09 -11.51
N ALA A 110 20.74 -26.50 -10.51
CA ALA A 110 21.17 -27.51 -9.54
C ALA A 110 21.56 -28.84 -10.20
N HIS A 111 20.84 -29.26 -11.25
CA HIS A 111 21.18 -30.45 -12.03
C HIS A 111 22.44 -30.30 -12.90
N MET A 112 22.86 -29.07 -13.23
CA MET A 112 24.06 -28.83 -14.04
C MET A 112 25.34 -28.72 -13.19
N VAL A 113 25.19 -28.43 -11.90
CA VAL A 113 26.30 -28.21 -10.97
C VAL A 113 26.62 -29.46 -10.13
N GLY A 114 25.66 -30.37 -9.98
CA GLY A 114 25.86 -31.68 -9.34
C GLY A 114 26.39 -32.74 -10.30
#